data_AF-A0A3D2XPA4-F1
#
_entry.id   AF-A0A3D2XPA4-F1
#
_cell.length_a   1.000
_cell.length_b   1.000
_cell.length_c   1.000
_cell.angle_alpha   90.00
_cell.angle_beta   90.00
_cell.angle_gamma   90.00
#
_symmetry.space_group_name_H-M   'P 1'
#
loop_
_entity.id
_entity.type
_entity.pdbx_description
1 polymer ?
#
loop_
_entity_poly.entity_id
_entity_poly.type
_entity_poly.pdbx_seq_one_letter_code
_entity_poly.pdbx_strand_id
1 'polypeptide(L)' 'AQNDPFKVEDQIAIIYAGSKNLLRDVPVNKVKEFEAEFIEFLKAKHSDVLATLKSGKLTDEVTDTLTKVAKDMSAKYN' A
#
# COMPACT_ATOMS: atom_id res chain seq x y z
N ALA A 1 -3.81 -10.55 -18.05
CA ALA A 1 -2.53 -11.22 -17.79
C ALA A 1 -2.53 -11.67 -16.34
N GLN A 2 -2.44 -12.98 -16.09
CA GLN A 2 -2.51 -13.59 -14.77
C GLN A 2 -1.09 -14.07 -14.42
N ASN A 3 -0.22 -13.15 -13.99
CA ASN A 3 1.12 -13.41 -13.46
C ASN A 3 1.70 -12.05 -13.00
N ASP A 4 1.04 -11.37 -12.06
CA ASP A 4 1.69 -10.28 -11.35
C ASP A 4 2.03 -10.78 -9.95
N PRO A 5 3.18 -11.48 -9.77
CA PRO A 5 3.62 -11.86 -8.44
C PRO A 5 3.88 -10.56 -7.68
N PHE A 6 2.98 -10.22 -6.75
CA PHE A 6 3.24 -9.15 -5.80
C PHE A 6 4.60 -9.41 -5.16
N LYS A 7 5.50 -8.43 -5.28
CA LYS A 7 6.79 -8.51 -4.60
C LYS A 7 6.56 -8.52 -3.09
N VAL A 8 7.53 -9.02 -2.32
CA VAL A 8 7.40 -9.12 -0.87
C VAL A 8 7.11 -7.74 -0.26
N GLU A 9 7.79 -6.70 -0.73
CA GLU A 9 7.54 -5.31 -0.33
C GLU A 9 6.11 -4.83 -0.62
N ASP A 10 5.54 -5.22 -1.77
CA ASP A 10 4.18 -4.84 -2.17
C ASP A 10 3.15 -5.55 -1.27
N GLN A 11 3.37 -6.83 -0.97
CA GLN A 11 2.50 -7.59 -0.05
C GLN A 11 2.54 -7.01 1.37
N ILE A 12 3.72 -6.62 1.87
CA ILE A 12 3.85 -6.02 3.20
C ILE A 12 3.07 -4.71 3.26
N ALA A 13 3.15 -3.86 2.23
CA ALA A 13 2.43 -2.59 2.18
C ALA A 13 0.90 -2.79 2.22
N ILE A 14 0.36 -3.74 1.44
CA ILE A 14 -1.08 -4.04 1.40
C ILE A 14 -1.56 -4.59 2.75
N ILE A 15 -0.85 -5.58 3.31
CA ILE A 15 -1.19 -6.19 4.60
C ILE A 15 -1.14 -5.15 5.72
N TYR A 16 -0.15 -4.25 5.71
CA TYR A 16 -0.05 -3.17 6.68
C TYR A 16 -1.29 -2.27 6.61
N ALA A 17 -1.67 -1.82 5.42
CA ALA A 17 -2.82 -0.94 5.24
C ALA A 17 -4.14 -1.59 5.70
N GLY A 18 -4.34 -2.88 5.42
CA GLY A 18 -5.47 -3.66 5.92
C GLY A 18 -5.47 -3.80 7.44
N SER A 19 -4.33 -4.15 8.04
CA SER A 19 -4.19 -4.34 9.49
C SER A 19 -4.42 -3.06 10.31
N LYS A 20 -4.17 -1.90 9.72
CA LYS A 20 -4.36 -0.58 10.33
C LYS A 20 -5.72 0.05 10.04
N ASN A 21 -6.65 -0.73 9.47
CA ASN A 21 -8.01 -0.27 9.14
C ASN A 21 -8.03 0.95 8.20
N LEU A 22 -7.01 1.07 7.32
CA LEU A 22 -6.88 2.23 6.42
C LEU A 22 -7.74 2.10 5.16
N LEU A 23 -8.18 0.89 4.84
CA LEU A 23 -9.09 0.58 3.73
C LEU A 23 -10.57 0.67 4.13
N ARG A 24 -10.89 1.21 5.32
CA ARG A 24 -12.27 1.25 5.83
C ARG A 24 -13.26 1.92 4.88
N ASP A 25 -12.83 2.99 4.22
CA ASP A 25 -13.65 3.78 3.31
C ASP A 25 -13.65 3.22 1.87
N VAL A 26 -12.91 2.14 1.60
CA VAL A 26 -12.83 1.53 0.26
C VAL A 26 -13.92 0.47 0.12
N PRO A 27 -14.85 0.61 -0.85
CA PRO A 27 -15.84 -0.41 -1.14
C PRO A 27 -15.18 -1.76 -1.46
N VAL A 28 -15.77 -2.88 -1.00
CA VAL A 28 -15.20 -4.23 -1.16
C VAL A 28 -14.93 -4.59 -2.63
N ASN A 29 -15.81 -4.15 -3.54
CA ASN A 29 -15.65 -4.36 -4.99
C ASN A 29 -14.53 -3.51 -5.62
N LYS A 30 -14.01 -2.52 -4.91
CA LYS A 30 -12.94 -1.60 -5.33
C LYS A 30 -11.61 -1.84 -4.63
N VAL A 31 -11.53 -2.76 -3.67
CA VAL A 31 -10.28 -3.08 -2.95
C VAL A 31 -9.15 -3.47 -3.90
N LYS A 32 -9.42 -4.29 -4.91
CA LYS A 32 -8.39 -4.69 -5.90
C LYS A 32 -7.85 -3.51 -6.72
N GLU A 33 -8.71 -2.54 -7.02
CA GLU A 33 -8.34 -1.32 -7.75
C GLU A 33 -7.46 -0.44 -6.85
N PHE A 34 -7.87 -0.26 -5.60
CA PHE A 34 -7.07 0.43 -4.59
C PHE A 34 -5.70 -0.22 -4.39
N GLU A 35 -5.62 -1.54 -4.27
CA GLU A 35 -4.35 -2.26 -4.10
C GLU A 35 -3.39 -2.00 -5.26
N ALA A 36 -3.88 -2.06 -6.51
CA ALA A 36 -3.07 -1.78 -7.68
C ALA A 36 -2.59 -0.31 -7.70
N GLU A 37 -3.50 0.64 -7.53
CA GLU A 37 -3.15 2.07 -7.53
C GLU A 37 -2.20 2.43 -6.38
N PHE A 38 -2.41 1.86 -5.18
CA PHE A 38 -1.59 2.10 -4.00
C PHE A 38 -0.16 1.65 -4.25
N ILE A 39 0.02 0.45 -4.81
CA ILE A 39 1.34 -0.07 -5.15
C ILE A 39 1.99 0.73 -6.27
N GLU A 40 1.26 1.11 -7.32
CA GLU A 40 1.79 1.96 -8.39
C GLU A 40 2.23 3.33 -7.86
N PHE A 41 1.44 3.94 -6.96
CA PHE A 41 1.77 5.22 -6.35
C PHE A 41 3.02 5.13 -5.48
N LEU A 42 3.14 4.08 -4.65
CA LEU A 42 4.34 3.83 -3.87
C LEU A 42 5.56 3.60 -4.76
N LYS A 43 5.43 2.84 -5.86
CA LYS A 43 6.52 2.65 -6.83
C LYS A 43 6.94 3.95 -7.49
N ALA A 44 5.98 4.84 -7.81
CA ALA A 44 6.24 6.10 -8.48
C ALA A 44 6.84 7.18 -7.56
N LYS A 45 6.40 7.25 -6.30
CA LYS A 45 6.75 8.36 -5.39
C LYS A 45 7.50 7.99 -4.12
N HIS A 46 7.48 6.72 -3.72
CA HIS A 46 8.01 6.22 -2.46
C HIS A 46 8.79 4.90 -2.66
N SER A 47 9.63 4.86 -3.70
CA SER A 47 10.41 3.66 -4.03
C SER A 47 11.46 3.32 -2.97
N ASP A 48 11.91 4.31 -2.20
CA ASP A 48 12.76 4.19 -1.01
C ASP A 48 12.05 3.45 0.14
N VAL A 49 10.75 3.72 0.34
CA VAL A 49 9.90 3.00 1.30
C VAL A 49 9.82 1.53 0.91
N LEU A 50 9.54 1.24 -0.37
CA LEU A 50 9.50 -0.13 -0.87
C LEU A 50 10.85 -0.85 -0.75
N ALA A 51 11.97 -0.15 -0.98
CA ALA A 51 13.30 -0.72 -0.78
C ALA A 51 13.58 -1.05 0.69
N THR A 52 13.11 -0.21 1.62
CA THR A 52 13.26 -0.44 3.06
C THR A 52 12.42 -1.64 3.51
N LEU A 53 11.17 -1.75 3.03
CA LEU A 53 10.30 -2.91 3.25
C LEU A 53 10.94 -4.20 2.70
N LYS A 54 11.54 -4.12 1.50
CA LYS A 54 12.25 -5.25 0.89
C LYS A 54 13.45 -5.73 1.74
N SER A 55 14.09 -4.83 2.48
CA SER A 55 15.15 -5.18 3.43
C SER A 55 14.64 -5.85 4.73
N GLY A 56 13.32 -5.99 4.89
CA GLY A 56 12.68 -6.56 6.07
C GLY A 56 12.54 -5.56 7.23
N LYS A 57 12.72 -4.26 6.98
CA LYS A 57 12.61 -3.22 8.00
C LYS A 57 11.28 -2.50 7.89
N LEU A 58 10.55 -2.46 9.00
CA LEU A 58 9.39 -1.61 9.21
C LEU A 58 9.80 -0.53 10.22
N THR A 59 10.19 0.65 9.72
CA THR A 59 10.50 1.79 10.60
C THR A 59 9.29 2.71 10.72
N ASP A 60 9.31 3.58 11.71
CA ASP A 60 8.22 4.52 11.95
C ASP A 60 7.99 5.42 10.72
N GLU A 61 9.05 5.90 10.07
CA GLU A 61 8.97 6.74 8.87
C GLU A 61 8.30 6.03 7.68
N VAL A 62 8.61 4.74 7.51
CA VAL A 62 7.98 3.89 6.49
C VAL A 62 6.50 3.74 6.80
N THR A 63 6.16 3.42 8.05
CA THR A 63 4.77 3.21 8.45
C THR A 63 3.93 4.48 8.40
N ASP A 64 4.52 5.64 8.72
CA ASP A 64 3.88 6.94 8.61
C ASP A 64 3.59 7.30 7.14
N THR A 65 4.55 7.01 6.26
CA THR A 65 4.38 7.22 4.82
C THR A 65 3.28 6.33 4.26
N LEU A 66 3.32 5.02 4.55
CA LEU A 66 2.26 4.08 4.16
C LEU A 66 0.90 4.53 4.66
N THR A 67 0.82 4.97 5.92
CA THR A 67 -0.42 5.44 6.54
C THR A 67 -0.97 6.68 5.83
N LYS A 68 -0.10 7.66 5.56
CA LYS A 68 -0.50 8.90 4.90
C LYS A 68 -0.99 8.64 3.48
N VAL A 69 -0.26 7.85 2.70
CA VAL A 69 -0.63 7.52 1.32
C VAL A 69 -1.92 6.72 1.28
N ALA A 70 -2.04 5.68 2.11
CA ALA A 70 -3.24 4.84 2.13
C ALA A 70 -4.49 5.64 2.53
N LYS A 71 -4.39 6.57 3.50
CA LYS A 71 -5.50 7.47 3.87
C LYS A 71 -5.88 8.44 2.76
N ASP A 72 -4.90 9.04 2.10
CA ASP A 72 -5.14 9.98 1.00
C ASP A 72 -5.82 9.28 -0.19
N MET A 73 -5.41 8.04 -0.47
CA MET A 73 -5.99 7.24 -1.54
C MET A 73 -7.37 6.67 -1.16
N SER A 74 -7.55 6.18 0.08
CA SER A 74 -8.84 5.63 0.51
C SER A 74 -9.93 6.69 0.55
N ALA A 75 -9.58 7.94 0.87
CA ALA A 75 -10.50 9.08 0.81
C ALA A 75 -11.06 9.34 -0.59
N LYS A 76 -10.41 8.88 -1.66
CA LYS A 76 -10.95 9.00 -3.04
C LYS A 76 -12.09 8.04 -3.35
N TYR A 77 -12.29 7.02 -2.51
CA TYR A 77 -13.32 6.00 -2.70
C TYR A 77 -14.60 6.26 -1.87
N ASN A 78 -14.62 7.36 -1.09
CA ASN A 78 -15.77 7.84 -0.31
C ASN A 78 -16.64 8.81 -1.12
#